data_AF-A0A258HNB7-F1
#
_entry.id   AF-A0A258HNB7-F1
#
_cell.length_a   1.000
_cell.length_b   1.000
_cell.length_c   1.000
_cell.angle_alpha   90.00
_cell.angle_beta   90.00
_cell.angle_gamma   90.00
#
_symmetry.space_group_name_H-M   'P 1'
#
loop_
_entity.id
_entity.type
_entity.pdbx_description
1 polymer ?
#
loop_
_entity_poly.entity_id
_entity_poly.type
_entity_poly.pdbx_seq_one_letter_code
_entity_poly.pdbx_strand_id
1 'polypeptide(L)' 'MALLALTALTLAGCLPPAYEAEPASVYQWQRRQDDIQRRETERVRLCAIMNKDTDRYERDCTRPGDPVR' A
#
# COMPACT_ATOMS: atom_id res chain seq x y z
N MET A 1 -20.78 -1.19 -29.32
CA MET A 1 -21.00 -0.98 -27.87
C MET A 1 -19.85 -1.45 -26.97
N ALA A 2 -18.98 -2.38 -27.40
CA ALA A 2 -17.86 -2.85 -26.56
C ALA A 2 -16.74 -1.81 -26.32
N LEU A 3 -16.52 -0.88 -27.27
CA LEU A 3 -15.44 0.12 -27.20
C LEU A 3 -15.63 1.17 -26.09
N LEU A 4 -16.86 1.50 -25.71
CA LEU A 4 -17.15 2.47 -24.64
C LEU A 4 -16.88 1.90 -23.23
N ALA A 5 -16.91 0.57 -23.07
CA ALA A 5 -16.65 -0.06 -21.79
C ALA A 5 -15.15 -0.07 -21.44
N LEU A 6 -14.27 -0.18 -22.45
CA LEU A 6 -12.81 -0.18 -22.28
C LEU A 6 -12.29 1.19 -21.81
N THR A 7 -12.88 2.29 -22.25
CA THR A 7 -12.46 3.65 -21.86
C THR A 7 -12.81 4.00 -20.41
N ALA A 8 -13.84 3.36 -19.84
CA ALA A 8 -14.22 3.60 -18.44
C ALA A 8 -13.20 2.98 -17.45
N LEU A 9 -12.58 1.85 -17.81
CA LEU A 9 -11.56 1.19 -17.00
C LEU A 9 -10.23 1.98 -16.97
N THR A 10 -9.87 2.65 -18.07
CA THR A 10 -8.65 3.47 -18.12
C THR A 10 -8.74 4.75 -17.28
N LEU A 11 -9.96 5.24 -17.01
CA LEU A 11 -10.19 6.40 -16.14
C LEU A 11 -10.15 6.02 -14.65
N ALA A 12 -10.49 4.78 -14.30
CA ALA A 12 -10.47 4.33 -12.91
C ALA A 12 -9.05 4.23 -12.32
N GLY A 13 -8.03 3.98 -13.16
CA GLY A 13 -6.62 4.02 -12.76
C GLY A 13 -6.06 5.43 -12.57
N CYS A 14 -6.81 6.46 -12.99
CA CYS A 14 -6.45 7.88 -12.89
C CYS A 14 -7.45 8.65 -12.02
N LEU A 15 -8.20 7.95 -11.16
CA LEU A 15 -8.95 8.63 -10.11
C LEU A 15 -7.92 9.10 -9.06
N PRO A 16 -7.86 10.41 -8.76
CA PRO A 16 -7.05 10.87 -7.64
C PRO A 16 -7.47 10.10 -6.40
N PRO A 17 -6.52 9.74 -5.51
CA PRO A 17 -6.87 9.07 -4.26
C PRO A 17 -7.97 9.88 -3.58
N ALA A 18 -8.97 9.18 -3.01
CA ALA A 18 -10.05 9.84 -2.29
C ALA A 18 -9.43 10.83 -1.30
N TYR A 19 -9.86 12.09 -1.33
CA TYR A 19 -9.32 13.12 -0.47
C TYR A 19 -9.57 12.73 0.99
N GLU A 20 -8.51 12.28 1.66
CA GLU A 20 -8.48 12.14 3.10
C GLU A 20 -8.06 13.49 3.68
N ALA A 21 -8.90 14.05 4.56
CA ALA A 21 -8.53 15.26 5.27
C ALA A 21 -7.21 15.05 6.01
N GLU A 22 -6.24 15.94 5.78
CA GLU A 22 -4.98 15.89 6.50
C GLU A 22 -5.21 16.17 8.00
N PRO A 23 -4.39 15.57 8.88
CA PRO A 23 -4.45 15.86 10.30
C PRO A 23 -4.28 17.36 10.57
N ALA A 24 -5.21 17.95 11.30
CA ALA A 24 -5.27 19.40 11.56
C ALA A 24 -4.37 19.82 12.73
N SER A 25 -3.70 18.88 13.41
CA SER A 25 -2.76 19.17 14.50
C SER A 25 -1.56 18.23 14.52
N VAL A 26 -0.48 18.70 15.13
CA VAL A 26 0.76 17.91 15.30
C VAL A 26 0.51 16.59 16.02
N TYR A 27 -0.37 16.58 17.03
CA TYR A 27 -0.71 15.35 17.76
C TYR A 27 -1.49 14.35 16.89
N GLN A 28 -2.38 14.84 16.03
CA GLN A 28 -3.08 13.97 15.07
C GLN A 28 -2.11 13.40 14.03
N TRP A 29 -1.13 14.18 13.59
CA TRP A 29 -0.03 13.70 12.76
C TRP A 29 0.80 12.62 13.44
N GLN A 30 1.20 12.85 14.69
CA GLN A 30 1.98 11.88 15.45
C GLN A 30 1.22 10.56 15.61
N ARG A 31 -0.06 10.61 15.98
CA ARG A 31 -0.91 9.42 16.07
C ARG A 31 -0.98 8.66 14.74
N ARG A 32 -1.04 9.36 13.61
CA ARG A 32 -1.03 8.74 12.27
C ARG A 32 0.31 8.03 12.02
N GLN A 33 1.43 8.65 12.36
CA GLN A 33 2.75 8.03 12.22
C GLN A 33 2.90 6.80 13.13
N ASP A 34 2.42 6.87 14.37
CA ASP A 34 2.45 5.74 15.30
C ASP A 34 1.67 4.53 14.77
N ASP A 35 0.49 4.76 14.18
CA ASP A 35 -0.32 3.68 13.59
C ASP A 35 0.35 3.08 12.35
N ILE A 36 0.93 3.92 11.48
CA ILE A 36 1.70 3.44 10.33
C ILE A 36 2.88 2.59 10.80
N GLN A 37 3.65 3.06 11.79
CA GLN A 37 4.80 2.35 12.32
C GLN A 37 4.39 1.02 12.98
N ARG A 38 3.25 0.98 13.67
CA ARG A 38 2.73 -0.25 14.27
C ARG A 38 2.40 -1.29 13.21
N ARG A 39 1.63 -0.91 12.18
CA ARG A 39 1.27 -1.81 11.07
C ARG A 39 2.50 -2.27 10.30
N GLU A 40 3.47 -1.38 10.11
CA GLU A 40 4.75 -1.67 9.48
C GLU A 40 5.52 -2.75 10.25
N THR A 41 5.66 -2.56 11.56
CA THR A 41 6.39 -3.46 12.45
C THR A 41 5.74 -4.84 12.46
N GLU A 42 4.42 -4.89 12.49
CA GLU A 42 3.66 -6.13 12.40
C GLU A 42 3.90 -6.85 11.06
N ARG A 43 3.85 -6.11 9.94
CA ARG A 43 4.15 -6.69 8.61
C ARG A 43 5.56 -7.27 8.57
N VAL A 44 6.57 -6.51 9.00
CA VAL A 44 7.97 -6.98 9.03
C VAL A 44 8.11 -8.24 9.85
N ARG A 45 7.45 -8.32 11.02
CA ARG A 45 7.45 -9.51 11.86
C ARG A 45 6.85 -10.73 11.16
N LEU A 46 5.72 -10.57 10.46
CA LEU A 46 5.08 -11.65 9.71
C LEU A 46 5.93 -12.08 8.50
N CYS A 47 6.51 -11.12 7.80
CA CYS A 47 7.40 -11.37 6.66
C CYS A 47 8.69 -12.09 7.07
N ALA A 48 9.21 -11.84 8.28
CA ALA A 48 10.43 -12.47 8.77
C ALA A 48 10.32 -13.99 8.92
N ILE A 49 9.12 -14.51 9.17
CA ILE A 49 8.85 -15.95 9.34
C ILE A 49 8.30 -16.62 8.07
N MET A 50 8.02 -15.85 7.01
CA MET A 50 7.40 -16.37 5.80
C MET A 50 8.47 -16.90 4.82
N ASN A 51 8.09 -17.93 4.05
CA ASN A 51 8.97 -18.50 3.02
C ASN A 51 9.15 -17.51 1.86
N LYS A 52 10.41 -17.13 1.61
CA LYS A 52 10.81 -16.12 0.61
C LYS A 52 10.60 -16.56 -0.83
N ASP A 53 10.51 -17.87 -1.09
CA ASP A 53 10.44 -18.43 -2.43
C ASP A 53 8.98 -18.68 -2.87
N THR A 54 8.03 -17.95 -2.28
CA THR A 54 6.60 -18.07 -2.58
C THR A 54 6.07 -16.79 -3.20
N ASP A 55 5.13 -16.92 -4.16
CA ASP A 55 4.44 -15.78 -4.76
C ASP A 55 3.77 -14.89 -3.70
N ARG A 56 3.38 -15.48 -2.56
CA ARG A 56 2.81 -14.74 -1.43
C ARG A 56 3.82 -13.78 -0.81
N TYR A 57 5.08 -14.21 -0.65
CA TYR A 57 6.13 -13.32 -0.16
C TYR A 57 6.42 -12.18 -1.11
N GLU A 58 6.48 -12.47 -2.41
CA GLU A 58 6.67 -11.43 -3.41
C GLU A 58 5.56 -10.39 -3.36
N ARG A 59 4.29 -10.80 -3.28
CA ARG A 59 3.16 -9.86 -3.22
C ARG A 59 3.06 -9.07 -1.92
N ASP A 60 3.26 -9.72 -0.77
CA ASP A 60 2.90 -9.14 0.52
C ASP A 60 4.10 -8.47 1.24
N CYS A 61 5.33 -8.86 0.91
CA CYS A 61 6.53 -8.45 1.65
C CYS A 61 7.52 -7.60 0.85
N THR A 62 7.46 -7.59 -0.49
CA THR A 62 8.35 -6.74 -1.29
C THR A 62 7.84 -5.31 -1.36
N ARG A 63 8.78 -4.38 -1.44
CA ARG A 63 8.53 -2.96 -1.66
C ARG A 63 9.16 -2.46 -2.95
N PRO A 64 8.58 -1.39 -3.54
CA PRO A 64 9.26 -0.64 -4.58
C PRO A 64 10.64 -0.17 -4.08
N GLY A 65 11.70 -0.63 -4.74
CA GLY A 65 13.09 -0.30 -4.38
C GLY A 65 13.83 -1.36 -3.56
N ASP A 66 13.18 -2.47 -3.19
CA ASP A 66 13.89 -3.62 -2.64
C ASP A 66 14.84 -4.23 -3.69
N PRO A 67 16.01 -4.73 -3.30
CA PRO A 67 16.93 -5.35 -4.25
C PRO A 67 16.26 -6.56 -4.91
N VAL A 68 16.20 -6.54 -6.25
CA VAL A 68 15.75 -7.70 -7.02
C VAL A 68 16.76 -8.82 -6.77
N ARG A 69 16.25 -9.95 -6.29
CA ARG A 69 17.06 -11.10 -5.88
C ARG A 69 17.68 -11.81 -7.09
#